data_AF-A0A1J5GW78-F1
#
_entry.id   AF-A0A1J5GW78-F1
#
_cell.length_a   1.000
_cell.length_b   1.000
_cell.length_c   1.000
_cell.angle_alpha   90.00
_cell.angle_beta   90.00
_cell.angle_gamma   90.00
#
_symmetry.space_group_name_H-M   'P 1'
#
loop_
_entity.id
_entity.type
_entity.pdbx_description
1 polymer ?
#
loop_
_entity_poly.entity_id
_entity_poly.type
_entity_poly.pdbx_seq_one_letter_code
_entity_poly.pdbx_strand_id
1 'polypeptide(L)'
;VMDKASIHTSDIMQDQFLEWNQRQIEIFYLPSYSPQLNLIEILWRFIKYEWLPPSAYKCWQSLVDSVEKVLREFGQNYVINFV
;
A
#
# COMPACT_ATOMS: atom_id res chain seq x y z
N VAL A 1 4.28 9.13 -2.39
CA VAL A 1 3.65 8.74 -3.68
C VAL A 1 2.21 8.40 -3.40
N MET A 2 1.27 8.93 -4.18
CA MET A 2 -0.17 8.74 -3.97
C MET A 2 -0.89 8.62 -5.31
N ASP A 3 -1.93 7.80 -5.38
CA ASP A 3 -2.84 7.80 -6.53
C ASP A 3 -3.81 8.99 -6.46
N LYS A 4 -4.70 9.10 -7.45
CA LYS A 4 -5.67 10.20 -7.54
C LYS A 4 -7.08 9.78 -7.13
N ALA A 5 -7.23 8.84 -6.19
CA ALA A 5 -8.54 8.51 -5.63
C ALA A 5 -9.18 9.77 -5.03
N SER A 6 -10.50 9.90 -5.15
CA SER A 6 -11.25 11.11 -4.74
C SER A 6 -11.03 11.48 -3.27
N ILE A 7 -10.78 10.49 -2.41
CA ILE A 7 -10.46 10.71 -1.00
C ILE A 7 -9.13 11.47 -0.80
N HIS A 8 -8.17 11.30 -1.70
CA HIS A 8 -6.85 11.93 -1.65
C HIS A 8 -6.82 13.35 -2.21
N THR A 9 -7.86 13.76 -2.93
CA THR A 9 -7.98 15.08 -3.55
C THR A 9 -8.95 16.01 -2.82
N SER A 10 -9.49 15.58 -1.69
CA SER A 10 -10.44 16.37 -0.88
C SER A 10 -9.77 17.58 -0.22
N ASP A 11 -10.56 18.61 0.10
CA ASP A 11 -10.06 19.83 0.78
C ASP A 11 -9.38 19.50 2.12
N ILE A 12 -9.91 18.54 2.86
CA ILE A 12 -9.33 18.04 4.12
C ILE A 12 -7.92 17.49 3.90
N MET A 13 -7.68 16.78 2.78
CA MET A 13 -6.34 16.31 2.44
C MET A 13 -5.42 17.45 2.01
N GLN A 14 -5.95 18.48 1.33
CA GLN A 14 -5.18 19.66 0.96
C GLN A 14 -4.66 20.42 2.19
N ASP A 15 -5.49 20.56 3.23
CA ASP A 15 -5.08 21.15 4.50
C ASP A 15 -3.93 20.37 5.14
N GLN A 16 -3.97 19.04 5.11
CA GLN A 16 -2.87 18.21 5.59
C GLN A 16 -1.60 18.36 4.75
N PHE A 17 -1.69 18.59 3.45
CA PHE A 17 -0.52 18.81 2.60
C PHE A 17 0.23 20.08 2.98
N LEU A 18 -0.46 21.13 3.44
CA LEU A 18 0.18 22.34 3.94
C LEU A 18 1.03 22.04 5.19
N GLU A 19 0.48 21.27 6.13
CA GLU A 19 1.22 20.82 7.32
C GLU A 19 2.42 19.95 6.95
N TRP A 20 2.25 19.03 6.01
CA TRP A 20 3.32 18.13 5.57
C TRP A 20 4.43 18.85 4.82
N ASN A 21 4.10 19.86 4.01
CA ASN A 21 5.09 20.69 3.32
C ASN A 21 5.96 21.45 4.33
N GLN A 22 5.36 21.99 5.40
CA GLN A 22 6.11 22.60 6.51
C GLN A 22 7.09 21.62 7.17
N ARG A 23 6.77 20.32 7.17
CA ARG A 23 7.63 19.22 7.65
C ARG A 23 8.59 18.68 6.59
N GLN A 24 8.73 19.35 5.44
CA GLN A 24 9.57 18.92 4.31
C GLN A 24 9.13 17.58 3.69
N ILE A 25 7.83 17.27 3.75
CA ILE A 25 7.22 16.10 3.11
C ILE A 25 6.52 16.58 1.84
N GLU A 26 6.93 16.03 0.69
CA GLU A 26 6.33 16.31 -0.60
C GLU A 26 5.49 15.13 -1.10
N ILE A 27 4.31 15.43 -1.66
CA ILE A 27 3.41 14.42 -2.24
C ILE A 27 3.61 14.36 -3.75
N PHE A 28 4.17 13.25 -4.21
CA PHE A 28 4.23 12.89 -5.62
C PHE A 28 2.95 12.15 -6.06
N TYR A 29 2.16 12.75 -6.93
CA TYR A 29 0.96 12.14 -7.50
C TYR A 29 1.25 11.34 -8.76
N LEU A 30 0.68 10.14 -8.83
CA LEU A 30 0.67 9.35 -10.05
C LEU A 30 -0.38 9.89 -11.05
N PRO A 31 -0.20 9.68 -12.36
CA PRO A 31 -1.26 9.91 -13.34
C PRO A 31 -2.51 9.09 -13.00
N SER A 32 -3.69 9.60 -13.36
CA SER A 32 -4.96 8.89 -13.12
C SER A 32 -4.95 7.51 -13.78
N TYR A 33 -5.61 6.53 -13.15
CA TYR A 33 -5.75 5.16 -13.66
C TYR A 33 -4.43 4.49 -14.05
N SER A 34 -3.36 4.78 -13.30
CA SER A 34 -2.01 4.22 -13.56
C SER A 34 -1.53 3.26 -12.45
N PRO A 35 -2.25 2.17 -12.15
CA PRO A 35 -1.87 1.22 -11.10
C PRO A 35 -0.51 0.58 -11.36
N GLN A 36 -0.10 0.42 -12.63
CA GLN A 36 1.20 -0.11 -13.02
C GLN A 36 2.38 0.76 -12.56
N LEU A 37 2.15 2.04 -12.25
CA LEU A 37 3.16 2.95 -11.71
C LEU A 37 3.19 2.96 -10.17
N ASN A 38 2.23 2.32 -9.52
CA ASN A 38 2.12 2.26 -8.07
C ASN A 38 2.75 0.96 -7.55
N LEU A 39 3.98 1.03 -7.04
CA LEU A 39 4.73 -0.14 -6.58
C LEU A 39 4.01 -0.96 -5.50
N ILE A 40 3.17 -0.31 -4.67
CA ILE A 40 2.41 -1.02 -3.64
C ILE A 40 1.39 -2.02 -4.24
N GLU A 41 0.92 -1.78 -5.47
CA GLU A 41 0.03 -2.71 -6.17
C GLU A 41 0.71 -4.05 -6.44
N ILE A 42 2.01 -4.02 -6.76
CA ILE A 42 2.82 -5.23 -6.94
C ILE A 42 2.89 -5.98 -5.61
N LEU A 43 3.19 -5.27 -4.51
CA LEU A 43 3.24 -5.87 -3.18
C LEU A 43 1.89 -6.53 -2.81
N TRP A 44 0.78 -5.81 -2.98
CA TRP A 44 -0.55 -6.34 -2.66
C TRP A 44 -0.93 -7.56 -3.50
N ARG A 45 -0.52 -7.60 -4.78
CA ARG A 45 -0.71 -8.78 -5.63
C ARG A 45 0.00 -10.00 -5.06
N PHE A 46 1.26 -9.87 -4.66
CA PHE A 46 2.01 -10.97 -4.04
C PHE A 46 1.42 -11.39 -2.70
N ILE A 47 1.07 -10.43 -1.83
CA ILE A 47 0.40 -10.71 -0.55
C ILE A 47 -0.84 -11.56 -0.81
N LYS A 48 -1.74 -11.11 -1.69
CA LYS A 48 -3.04 -11.75 -1.90
C LYS A 48 -2.95 -13.11 -2.59
N TYR A 49 -2.13 -13.25 -3.63
CA TYR A 49 -2.17 -14.41 -4.50
C TYR A 49 -1.07 -15.44 -4.24
N GLU A 50 0.07 -15.01 -3.69
CA GLU A 50 1.23 -15.89 -3.51
C GLU A 50 1.48 -16.23 -2.04
N TRP A 51 1.27 -15.27 -1.12
CA TRP A 51 1.78 -15.40 0.25
C TRP A 51 0.72 -15.67 1.31
N LEU A 52 -0.51 -15.19 1.15
CA LEU A 52 -1.57 -15.46 2.10
C LEU A 52 -2.13 -16.87 1.91
N PRO A 53 -2.04 -17.75 2.94
CA PRO A 53 -2.65 -19.07 2.87
C PRO A 53 -4.18 -18.97 2.95
N PRO A 54 -4.94 -19.99 2.48
CA PRO A 54 -6.39 -20.02 2.61
C PRO A 54 -6.91 -19.81 4.04
N SER A 55 -6.14 -20.24 5.05
CA SER A 55 -6.47 -20.05 6.46
C SER A 55 -6.51 -18.57 6.89
N ALA A 56 -5.83 -17.67 6.18
CA ALA A 56 -5.88 -16.24 6.44
C ALA A 56 -7.30 -15.68 6.25
N TYR A 57 -8.11 -16.28 5.37
CA TYR A 57 -9.46 -15.80 5.06
C TYR A 57 -10.54 -16.34 6.00
N LYS A 58 -10.17 -17.06 7.08
CA LYS A 58 -11.13 -17.67 8.01
C LYS A 58 -11.98 -16.64 8.76
N CYS A 59 -11.36 -15.54 9.20
CA CYS A 59 -12.06 -14.43 9.85
C CYS A 59 -11.21 -13.16 9.74
N TRP A 60 -11.81 -12.02 10.12
CA TRP A 60 -11.14 -10.72 10.10
C TRP A 60 -9.80 -10.74 10.84
N GLN A 61 -9.77 -11.29 12.06
CA GLN A 61 -8.54 -11.34 12.85
C GLN A 61 -7.45 -12.16 12.17
N SER A 62 -7.80 -13.33 11.62
CA SER A 62 -6.84 -14.17 10.89
C SER A 62 -6.28 -13.47 9.66
N LEU A 63 -7.10 -12.68 8.97
CA LEU A 63 -6.68 -11.90 7.81
C LEU A 63 -5.69 -10.82 8.23
N VAL A 64 -6.03 -10.04 9.26
CA VAL A 64 -5.17 -8.97 9.80
C VAL A 64 -3.84 -9.55 10.28
N ASP A 65 -3.85 -10.59 11.11
CA ASP A 65 -2.63 -11.21 11.64
C ASP A 65 -1.71 -11.72 10.52
N SER A 66 -2.30 -12.34 9.49
CA SER A 66 -1.54 -12.88 8.36
C SER A 66 -0.96 -11.76 7.49
N VAL A 67 -1.73 -10.70 7.21
CA VAL A 67 -1.25 -9.54 6.45
C VAL A 67 -0.16 -8.81 7.21
N GLU A 68 -0.35 -8.55 8.51
CA GLU A 68 0.65 -7.90 9.34
C GLU A 68 1.95 -8.70 9.42
N LYS A 69 1.86 -10.03 9.57
CA LYS A 69 3.04 -10.90 9.54
C LYS A 69 3.82 -10.71 8.24
N VAL A 70 3.14 -10.79 7.10
CA VAL A 70 3.78 -10.62 5.79
C VAL A 70 4.44 -9.25 5.67
N LEU A 71 3.77 -8.17 6.11
CA LEU A 71 4.31 -6.81 6.07
C LEU A 71 5.52 -6.63 6.99
N ARG A 72 5.53 -7.23 8.19
CA ARG A 72 6.66 -7.17 9.14
C ARG A 72 7.88 -7.96 8.65
N GLU A 73 7.65 -9.04 7.92
CA GLU A 73 8.69 -9.93 7.41
C GLU A 73 9.06 -9.64 5.93
N PHE A 74 8.45 -8.63 5.31
CA PHE A 74 8.74 -8.21 3.94
C PHE A 74 10.17 -7.70 3.81
N GLY A 75 10.88 -8.15 2.77
CA GLY A 75 12.31 -7.91 2.58
C GLY A 75 13.22 -8.92 3.31
N GLN A 76 12.65 -9.84 4.09
CA GLN A 76 13.37 -10.94 4.74
C GLN A 76 12.81 -12.29 4.27
N ASN A 77 11.67 -12.73 4.83
CA ASN A 77 11.05 -14.01 4.48
C ASN A 77 10.14 -13.89 3.25
N TYR A 78 9.66 -12.68 2.95
CA TYR A 78 8.84 -12.38 1.78
C TYR A 78 9.59 -11.42 0.86
N VAL A 79 10.08 -11.93 -0.27
CA VAL A 79 10.90 -11.18 -1.23
C VAL A 79 10.31 -11.31 -2.62
N ILE A 80 10.21 -10.19 -3.35
CA ILE A 80 9.78 -10.16 -4.74
C ILE A 80 11.03 -10.10 -5.62
N ASN A 81 11.22 -11.11 -6.46
CA ASN A 81 12.33 -11.17 -7.42
C ASN A 81 11.80 -10.94 -8.83
N PHE A 82 12.36 -9.95 -9.54
CA PHE A 82 11.96 -9.55 -10.90
C PHE A 82 12.87 -10.15 -11.98
N VAL A 83 13.26 -11.43 -11.81
CA VAL A 83 14.18 -12.12 -12.72
C VAL A 83 13.72 -12.00 -14.17
#